data_AF-A0A8D1H2Z2-F1
#
_entry.id   AF-A0A8D1H2Z2-F1
#
_cell.length_a   1.000
_cell.length_b   1.000
_cell.length_c   1.000
_cell.angle_alpha   90.00
_cell.angle_beta   90.00
_cell.angle_gamma   90.00
#
_symmetry.space_group_name_H-M   'P 1'
#
loop_
_entity.id
_entity.type
_entity.pdbx_description
1 polymer ?
#
loop_
_entity_poly.entity_id
_entity_poly.type
_entity_poly.pdbx_seq_one_letter_code
_entity_poly.pdbx_strand_id
1 'polypeptide(L)'
;MREKGKTPENQLSDEEILSLQEKDFRLLMLKIMQDIGYKLQAKMDNLQETLSKEIQAIKLKQDEIQNTITEIKNSLEAANSRIREAEERISKVEDRLVEIIDAEQKREKRLKTNEESLRKLWDNVKCTNIHIIWVPEGEERERTEKIFQEIVAKNFPNMGKEPLTQIQEAQGVPYKINLRRNTPRHILIKLTKIKDKDKILKAAREQKQITYKGTPVRLLADFSAETLQARREWHDILDVMQEKNLQPRLLYPARLSFRFEGEIKSFTDKQKLKEFSNTKLALQQILKELL
;
A
#
# COMPACT_ATOMS: atom_id res chain seq x y z
N MET A 1 74.78 21.74 -12.46
CA MET A 1 76.00 22.58 -12.32
C MET A 1 77.17 21.78 -12.87
N ARG A 2 77.99 22.42 -13.72
CA ARG A 2 79.19 21.86 -14.35
C ARG A 2 80.27 21.68 -13.29
N GLU A 3 80.83 20.49 -13.16
CA GLU A 3 82.20 20.33 -12.68
C GLU A 3 83.02 19.56 -13.71
N LYS A 4 84.00 20.29 -14.25
CA LYS A 4 85.02 19.84 -15.18
C LYS A 4 86.13 19.18 -14.37
N GLY A 5 86.25 17.85 -14.46
CA GLY A 5 87.48 17.13 -14.10
C GLY A 5 88.13 16.63 -15.38
N LYS A 6 88.99 17.45 -15.99
CA LYS A 6 89.78 17.09 -17.17
C LYS A 6 91.12 16.55 -16.66
N THR A 7 91.26 15.23 -16.52
CA THR A 7 92.56 14.58 -16.34
C THR A 7 93.28 14.56 -17.69
N PRO A 8 94.57 14.94 -17.77
CA PRO A 8 95.32 14.81 -19.01
C PRO A 8 95.70 13.34 -19.20
N GLU A 9 95.00 12.65 -20.10
CA GLU A 9 95.54 11.41 -20.66
C GLU A 9 96.72 11.80 -21.54
N ASN A 10 97.94 11.65 -21.01
CA ASN A 10 99.15 11.61 -21.83
C ASN A 10 99.06 10.35 -22.71
N GLN A 11 98.44 10.50 -23.88
CA GLN A 11 98.51 9.49 -24.94
C GLN A 11 99.83 9.74 -25.67
N LEU A 12 100.81 8.84 -25.49
CA LEU A 12 102.05 8.80 -26.27
C LEU A 12 101.68 8.61 -27.75
N SER A 13 102.37 9.30 -28.66
CA SER A 13 102.12 9.15 -30.10
C SER A 13 102.62 7.79 -30.60
N ASP A 14 102.02 7.27 -31.68
CA ASP A 14 102.36 5.94 -32.23
C ASP A 14 103.86 5.80 -32.57
N GLU A 15 104.54 6.92 -32.88
CA GLU A 15 105.98 6.97 -33.16
C GLU A 15 106.85 6.80 -31.90
N GLU A 16 106.40 7.28 -30.74
CA GLU A 16 107.13 7.12 -29.47
C GLU A 16 107.08 5.67 -28.95
N ILE A 17 106.00 4.95 -29.26
CA ILE A 17 105.79 3.55 -28.84
C ILE A 17 106.75 2.58 -29.56
N LEU A 18 107.05 2.84 -30.84
CA LEU A 18 107.89 1.98 -31.68
C LEU A 18 109.39 2.06 -31.37
N SER A 19 109.82 3.06 -30.58
CA SER A 19 111.23 3.30 -30.22
C SER A 19 111.62 2.85 -28.79
N LEU A 20 110.66 2.33 -28.02
CA LEU A 20 110.84 1.93 -26.62
C LEU A 20 111.64 0.62 -26.47
N GLN A 21 112.55 0.56 -25.49
CA GLN A 21 113.23 -0.69 -25.12
C GLN A 21 112.24 -1.69 -24.51
N GLU A 22 112.43 -2.99 -24.75
CA GLU A 22 111.48 -4.06 -24.40
C GLU A 22 111.06 -4.08 -22.92
N LYS A 23 111.98 -3.70 -22.01
CA LYS A 23 111.70 -3.55 -20.57
C LYS A 23 110.73 -2.40 -20.27
N ASP A 24 110.89 -1.27 -20.94
CA ASP A 24 110.06 -0.08 -20.73
C ASP A 24 108.66 -0.28 -21.31
N PHE A 25 108.55 -0.98 -22.44
CA PHE A 25 107.26 -1.40 -22.99
C PHE A 25 106.51 -2.36 -22.05
N ARG A 26 107.19 -3.36 -21.48
CA ARG A 26 106.60 -4.28 -20.49
C ARG A 26 106.13 -3.54 -19.24
N LEU A 27 106.89 -2.56 -18.75
CA LEU A 27 106.52 -1.74 -17.60
C LEU A 27 105.30 -0.85 -17.89
N LEU A 28 105.25 -0.25 -19.08
CA LEU A 28 104.12 0.54 -19.56
C LEU A 28 102.84 -0.30 -19.64
N MET A 29 102.91 -1.50 -20.23
CA MET A 29 101.79 -2.45 -20.29
C MET A 29 101.29 -2.86 -18.91
N LEU A 30 102.20 -3.11 -17.96
CA LEU A 30 101.84 -3.43 -16.57
C LEU A 30 101.07 -2.29 -15.90
N LYS A 31 101.48 -1.04 -16.15
CA LYS A 31 100.85 0.16 -15.60
C LYS A 31 99.44 0.38 -16.19
N ILE A 32 99.28 0.16 -17.50
CA ILE A 32 97.98 0.22 -18.18
C ILE A 32 97.05 -0.89 -17.67
N MET A 33 97.54 -2.13 -17.53
CA MET A 33 96.76 -3.24 -16.97
C MET A 33 96.32 -2.98 -15.53
N GLN A 34 97.20 -2.41 -14.70
CA GLN A 34 96.85 -2.01 -13.34
C GLN A 34 95.78 -0.90 -13.34
N ASP A 35 95.94 0.15 -14.14
CA ASP A 35 94.96 1.24 -14.21
C ASP A 35 93.59 0.76 -14.71
N ILE A 36 93.56 -0.11 -15.72
CA ILE A 36 92.33 -0.77 -16.18
C ILE A 36 91.73 -1.64 -15.07
N GLY A 37 92.55 -2.42 -14.37
CA GLY A 37 92.12 -3.24 -13.24
C GLY A 37 91.50 -2.41 -12.11
N TYR A 38 92.15 -1.32 -11.71
CA TYR A 38 91.62 -0.39 -10.71
C TYR A 38 90.33 0.29 -11.16
N LYS A 39 90.24 0.75 -12.43
CA LYS A 39 89.00 1.33 -12.99
C LYS A 39 87.86 0.33 -13.04
N LEU A 40 88.13 -0.93 -13.41
CA LEU A 40 87.14 -2.00 -13.42
C LEU A 40 86.67 -2.33 -12.00
N GLN A 41 87.59 -2.46 -11.05
CA GLN A 41 87.26 -2.73 -9.65
C GLN A 41 86.39 -1.60 -9.06
N ALA A 42 86.77 -0.34 -9.27
CA ALA A 42 85.99 0.81 -8.79
C ALA A 42 84.58 0.87 -9.40
N LYS A 43 84.44 0.51 -10.69
CA LYS A 43 83.10 0.37 -11.32
C LYS A 43 82.30 -0.78 -10.72
N MET A 44 82.96 -1.90 -10.43
CA MET A 44 82.32 -3.09 -9.84
C MET A 44 81.85 -2.81 -8.42
N ASP A 45 82.68 -2.17 -7.60
CA ASP A 45 82.34 -1.77 -6.23
C ASP A 45 81.18 -0.76 -6.22
N ASN A 46 81.18 0.22 -7.12
CA ASN A 46 80.08 1.19 -7.26
C ASN A 46 78.77 0.51 -7.70
N LEU A 47 78.82 -0.42 -8.67
CA LEU A 47 77.66 -1.22 -9.06
C LEU A 47 77.13 -2.06 -7.89
N GLN A 48 78.02 -2.70 -7.13
CA GLN A 48 77.65 -3.50 -5.97
C GLN A 48 77.02 -2.65 -4.87
N GLU A 49 77.54 -1.45 -4.62
CA GLU A 49 76.96 -0.50 -3.67
C GLU A 49 75.58 -0.02 -4.13
N THR A 50 75.43 0.31 -5.41
CA THR A 50 74.16 0.78 -6.00
C THR A 50 73.09 -0.31 -5.92
N LEU A 51 73.42 -1.54 -6.33
CA LEU A 51 72.52 -2.70 -6.23
C LEU A 51 72.12 -2.99 -4.78
N SER A 52 73.07 -2.90 -3.85
CA SER A 52 72.79 -3.13 -2.42
C SER A 52 71.78 -2.11 -1.87
N LYS A 53 71.93 -0.84 -2.24
CA LYS A 53 70.99 0.23 -1.86
C LYS A 53 69.60 0.00 -2.45
N GLU A 54 69.51 -0.39 -3.72
CA GLU A 54 68.22 -0.70 -4.36
C GLU A 54 67.53 -1.91 -3.73
N ILE A 55 68.26 -2.99 -3.44
CA ILE A 55 67.71 -4.18 -2.76
C ILE A 55 67.17 -3.82 -1.37
N GLN A 56 67.90 -3.00 -0.60
CA GLN A 56 67.41 -2.54 0.70
C GLN A 56 66.14 -1.70 0.57
N ALA A 57 66.07 -0.80 -0.41
CA ALA A 57 64.87 0.02 -0.66
C ALA A 57 63.66 -0.84 -1.06
N ILE A 58 63.86 -1.86 -1.90
CA ILE A 58 62.81 -2.81 -2.28
C ILE A 58 62.32 -3.59 -1.05
N LYS A 59 63.24 -4.04 -0.20
CA LYS A 59 62.90 -4.81 1.00
C LYS A 59 62.07 -3.99 1.99
N LEU A 60 62.43 -2.73 2.22
CA LEU A 60 61.64 -1.80 3.04
C LEU A 60 60.21 -1.62 2.48
N LYS A 61 60.08 -1.38 1.17
CA LYS A 61 58.76 -1.27 0.53
C LYS A 61 57.96 -2.57 0.60
N GLN A 62 58.62 -3.72 0.51
CA GLN A 62 57.98 -5.02 0.65
C GLN A 62 57.43 -5.22 2.06
N ASP A 63 58.17 -4.84 3.10
CA ASP A 63 57.71 -4.91 4.50
C ASP A 63 56.52 -3.96 4.76
N GLU A 64 56.55 -2.74 4.20
CA GLU A 64 55.40 -1.81 4.24
C GLU A 64 54.16 -2.42 3.59
N ILE A 65 54.30 -3.02 2.40
CA ILE A 65 53.20 -3.70 1.71
C ILE A 65 52.66 -4.86 2.56
N GLN A 66 53.51 -5.68 3.16
CA GLN A 66 53.07 -6.78 4.03
C GLN A 66 52.28 -6.29 5.25
N ASN A 67 52.70 -5.18 5.86
CA ASN A 67 51.97 -4.58 6.96
C ASN A 67 50.58 -4.12 6.52
N THR A 68 50.48 -3.39 5.40
CA THR A 68 49.18 -2.92 4.87
C THR A 68 48.25 -4.08 4.47
N ILE A 69 48.78 -5.15 3.87
CA ILE A 69 48.00 -6.36 3.54
C ILE A 69 47.43 -6.98 4.83
N THR A 70 48.23 -7.03 5.89
CA THR A 70 47.81 -7.59 7.17
C THR A 70 46.69 -6.76 7.80
N GLU A 71 46.80 -5.44 7.78
CA GLU A 71 45.75 -4.52 8.25
C GLU A 71 44.45 -4.65 7.46
N ILE A 72 44.54 -4.76 6.13
CA ILE A 72 43.39 -4.99 5.23
C ILE A 72 42.73 -6.33 5.56
N LYS A 73 43.50 -7.40 5.73
CA LYS A 73 42.99 -8.72 6.07
C LYS A 73 42.19 -8.70 7.37
N ASN A 74 42.74 -8.08 8.42
CA ASN A 74 42.06 -7.98 9.72
C ASN A 74 40.77 -7.16 9.61
N SER A 75 40.80 -6.06 8.85
CA SER A 75 39.62 -5.22 8.62
C SER A 75 38.54 -5.97 7.83
N LEU A 76 38.93 -6.78 6.84
CA LEU A 76 38.01 -7.61 6.06
C LEU A 76 37.36 -8.71 6.90
N GLU A 77 38.12 -9.34 7.79
CA GLU A 77 37.60 -10.36 8.71
C GLU A 77 36.60 -9.77 9.71
N ALA A 78 36.91 -8.56 10.24
CA ALA A 78 35.99 -7.79 11.06
C ALA A 78 34.71 -7.40 10.31
N ALA A 79 34.81 -6.99 9.03
CA ALA A 79 33.64 -6.70 8.21
C ALA A 79 32.77 -7.96 7.97
N ASN A 80 33.40 -9.10 7.67
CA ASN A 80 32.70 -10.36 7.42
C ASN A 80 31.94 -10.90 8.64
N SER A 81 32.46 -10.70 9.85
CA SER A 81 31.74 -11.07 11.08
C SER A 81 30.50 -10.19 11.27
N ARG A 82 30.62 -8.87 11.06
CA ARG A 82 29.49 -7.93 11.12
C ARG A 82 28.42 -8.22 10.06
N ILE A 83 28.82 -8.63 8.85
CA ILE A 83 27.88 -9.01 7.78
C ILE A 83 27.08 -10.25 8.19
N ARG A 84 27.74 -11.30 8.70
CA ARG A 84 27.04 -12.51 9.17
C ARG A 84 26.05 -12.21 10.30
N GLU A 85 26.43 -11.36 11.26
CA GLU A 85 25.52 -10.94 12.32
C GLU A 85 24.30 -10.19 11.74
N ALA A 86 24.52 -9.31 10.76
CA ALA A 86 23.44 -8.60 10.08
C ALA A 86 22.52 -9.56 9.30
N GLU A 87 23.06 -10.56 8.61
CA GLU A 87 22.30 -11.59 7.89
C GLU A 87 21.40 -12.39 8.84
N GLU A 88 21.93 -12.84 9.98
CA GLU A 88 21.12 -13.54 10.99
C GLU A 88 20.01 -12.65 11.56
N ARG A 89 20.30 -11.36 11.79
CA ARG A 89 19.29 -10.40 12.25
C ARG A 89 18.22 -10.15 11.19
N ILE A 90 18.60 -10.07 9.92
CA ILE A 90 17.67 -9.93 8.79
C ILE A 90 16.76 -11.15 8.71
N SER A 91 17.32 -12.36 8.74
CA SER A 91 16.54 -13.61 8.73
C SER A 91 15.51 -13.66 9.87
N LYS A 92 15.92 -13.31 11.11
CA LYS A 92 14.99 -13.23 12.26
C LYS A 92 13.88 -12.18 12.06
N VAL A 93 14.17 -11.07 11.38
CA VAL A 93 13.17 -10.04 11.09
C VAL A 93 12.22 -10.50 9.99
N GLU A 94 12.72 -11.17 8.95
CA GLU A 94 11.92 -11.75 7.87
C GLU A 94 10.90 -12.77 8.42
N ASP A 95 11.34 -13.68 9.29
CA ASP A 95 10.44 -14.67 9.92
C ASP A 95 9.32 -13.96 10.72
N ARG A 96 9.67 -12.94 11.49
CA ARG A 96 8.68 -12.13 12.24
C ARG A 96 7.73 -11.38 11.34
N LEU A 97 8.18 -10.91 10.18
CA LEU A 97 7.33 -10.22 9.22
C LEU A 97 6.26 -11.16 8.65
N VAL A 98 6.61 -12.40 8.34
CA VAL A 98 5.66 -13.42 7.88
C VAL A 98 4.57 -13.66 8.94
N GLU A 99 4.97 -13.86 10.21
CA GLU A 99 4.01 -14.02 11.31
C GLU A 99 3.08 -12.81 11.48
N ILE A 100 3.61 -11.59 11.33
CA ILE A 100 2.81 -10.35 11.41
C ILE A 100 1.81 -10.29 10.27
N ILE A 101 2.21 -10.60 9.03
CA ILE A 101 1.33 -10.59 7.86
C ILE A 101 0.18 -11.57 8.06
N ASP A 102 0.47 -12.80 8.50
CA ASP A 102 -0.56 -13.81 8.75
C ASP A 102 -1.52 -13.39 9.87
N ALA A 103 -0.99 -12.79 10.94
CA ALA A 103 -1.80 -12.25 12.03
C ALA A 103 -2.70 -11.09 11.56
N GLU A 104 -2.19 -10.18 10.73
CA GLU A 104 -2.95 -9.07 10.14
C GLU A 104 -4.06 -9.57 9.23
N GLN A 105 -3.78 -10.52 8.33
CA GLN A 105 -4.82 -11.13 7.49
C GLN A 105 -5.92 -11.78 8.32
N LYS A 106 -5.56 -12.45 9.42
CA LYS A 106 -6.53 -13.04 10.36
C LYS A 106 -7.35 -11.96 11.08
N ARG A 107 -6.72 -10.86 11.51
CA ARG A 107 -7.41 -9.71 12.12
C ARG A 107 -8.38 -9.07 11.14
N GLU A 108 -7.97 -8.87 9.90
CA GLU A 108 -8.80 -8.28 8.85
C GLU A 108 -10.05 -9.14 8.58
N LYS A 109 -9.89 -10.46 8.45
CA LYS A 109 -11.03 -11.39 8.30
C LYS A 109 -12.00 -11.30 9.48
N ARG A 110 -11.48 -11.19 10.71
CA ARG A 110 -12.31 -11.00 11.91
C ARG A 110 -13.03 -9.66 11.92
N LEU A 111 -12.37 -8.58 11.51
CA LEU A 111 -12.96 -7.24 11.43
C LEU A 111 -14.10 -7.19 10.42
N LYS A 112 -13.90 -7.73 9.20
CA LYS A 112 -14.95 -7.86 8.18
C LYS A 112 -16.17 -8.61 8.71
N THR A 113 -15.94 -9.75 9.38
CA THR A 113 -17.02 -10.56 9.98
C THR A 113 -17.76 -9.79 11.09
N ASN A 114 -17.02 -9.04 11.91
CA ASN A 114 -17.59 -8.23 12.98
C ASN A 114 -18.42 -7.07 12.42
N GLU A 115 -17.95 -6.39 11.38
CA GLU A 115 -18.65 -5.31 10.69
C GLU A 115 -19.96 -5.82 10.07
N GLU A 116 -19.93 -6.96 9.37
CA GLU A 116 -21.13 -7.60 8.86
C GLU A 116 -22.11 -7.99 9.96
N SER A 117 -21.59 -8.45 11.10
CA SER A 117 -22.40 -8.82 12.27
C SER A 117 -23.05 -7.59 12.90
N LEU A 118 -22.31 -6.48 13.07
CA LEU A 118 -22.83 -5.21 13.56
C LEU A 118 -23.90 -4.64 12.64
N ARG A 119 -23.65 -4.69 11.32
CA ARG A 119 -24.63 -4.30 10.30
C ARG A 119 -25.93 -5.10 10.46
N LYS A 120 -25.85 -6.43 10.56
CA LYS A 120 -27.02 -7.30 10.77
C LYS A 120 -27.75 -6.98 12.08
N LEU A 121 -27.02 -6.76 13.17
CA LEU A 121 -27.61 -6.40 14.47
C LEU A 121 -28.34 -5.06 14.40
N TRP A 122 -27.72 -4.03 13.80
CA TRP A 122 -28.35 -2.72 13.63
C TRP A 122 -29.59 -2.78 12.73
N ASP A 123 -29.48 -3.48 11.61
CA ASP A 123 -30.62 -3.69 10.71
C ASP A 123 -31.74 -4.48 11.43
N ASN A 124 -31.42 -5.46 12.28
CA ASN A 124 -32.40 -6.16 13.12
C ASN A 124 -33.05 -5.23 14.16
N VAL A 125 -32.31 -4.32 14.79
CA VAL A 125 -32.89 -3.35 15.71
C VAL A 125 -33.82 -2.37 14.99
N LYS A 126 -33.46 -1.99 13.76
CA LYS A 126 -34.22 -1.07 12.91
C LYS A 126 -35.29 -1.75 12.05
N CYS A 127 -35.36 -3.07 12.07
CA CYS A 127 -36.21 -3.80 11.14
C CYS A 127 -37.70 -3.50 11.32
N THR A 128 -38.13 -3.02 12.49
CA THR A 128 -39.52 -2.58 12.76
C THR A 128 -39.74 -1.07 12.68
N ASN A 129 -38.70 -0.30 12.36
CA ASN A 129 -38.74 1.15 12.30
C ASN A 129 -39.24 1.67 10.94
N ILE A 130 -40.06 2.73 10.95
CA ILE A 130 -40.49 3.52 9.80
C ILE A 130 -40.03 4.97 10.00
N HIS A 131 -39.45 5.55 8.96
CA HIS A 131 -39.14 6.97 8.87
C HIS A 131 -40.23 7.72 8.11
N ILE A 132 -40.74 8.78 8.71
CA ILE A 132 -41.66 9.73 8.06
C ILE A 132 -40.91 11.05 7.85
N ILE A 133 -40.95 11.57 6.64
CA ILE A 133 -40.30 12.84 6.26
C ILE A 133 -41.36 13.80 5.72
N TRP A 134 -41.10 15.11 5.88
CA TRP A 134 -41.93 16.23 5.40
C TRP A 134 -43.21 16.46 6.21
N VAL A 135 -43.20 16.10 7.50
CA VAL A 135 -44.28 16.44 8.43
C VAL A 135 -44.01 17.84 9.01
N PRO A 136 -44.92 18.81 8.89
CA PRO A 136 -44.69 20.18 9.35
C PRO A 136 -44.45 20.28 10.87
N GLU A 137 -43.44 21.07 11.27
CA GLU A 137 -43.10 21.32 12.69
C GLU A 137 -44.08 22.31 13.32
N GLY A 138 -44.51 22.04 14.57
CA GLY A 138 -45.42 22.89 15.33
C GLY A 138 -46.65 22.15 15.88
N GLU A 139 -47.06 21.05 15.25
CA GLU A 139 -48.13 20.16 15.74
C GLU A 139 -47.62 19.05 16.68
N GLU A 140 -46.30 18.94 16.90
CA GLU A 140 -45.66 17.95 17.79
C GLU A 140 -46.04 18.08 19.29
N ARG A 141 -46.92 19.03 19.65
CA ARG A 141 -47.62 18.98 20.96
C ARG A 141 -48.60 17.79 21.02
N GLU A 142 -49.08 17.31 19.88
CA GLU A 142 -49.75 16.02 19.76
C GLU A 142 -48.73 14.88 19.75
N ARG A 143 -49.07 13.77 20.41
CA ARG A 143 -48.24 12.55 20.41
C ARG A 143 -48.00 12.13 18.97
N THR A 144 -46.73 11.99 18.57
CA THR A 144 -46.25 11.51 17.26
C THR A 144 -46.97 10.26 16.75
N GLU A 145 -47.45 9.42 17.66
CA GLU A 145 -48.30 8.27 17.40
C GLU A 145 -49.61 8.61 16.68
N LYS A 146 -50.27 9.70 17.09
CA LYS A 146 -51.52 10.18 16.48
C LYS A 146 -51.32 10.60 15.04
N ILE A 147 -50.24 11.34 14.77
CA ILE A 147 -49.87 11.77 13.41
C ILE A 147 -49.76 10.55 12.49
N PHE A 148 -49.05 9.50 12.94
CA PHE A 148 -48.92 8.27 12.17
C PHE A 148 -50.28 7.57 11.98
N GLN A 149 -51.12 7.50 13.01
CA GLN A 149 -52.46 6.91 12.91
C GLN A 149 -53.35 7.67 11.91
N GLU A 150 -53.32 9.00 11.90
CA GLU A 150 -54.05 9.82 10.93
C GLU A 150 -53.56 9.59 9.50
N ILE A 151 -52.24 9.53 9.29
CA ILE A 151 -51.65 9.22 7.99
C ILE A 151 -52.15 7.86 7.51
N VAL A 152 -52.09 6.83 8.36
CA VAL A 152 -52.50 5.48 7.95
C VAL A 152 -54.00 5.40 7.71
N ALA A 153 -54.83 5.96 8.58
CA ALA A 153 -56.29 5.94 8.42
C ALA A 153 -56.76 6.68 7.17
N LYS A 154 -56.14 7.83 6.86
CA LYS A 154 -56.49 8.63 5.68
C LYS A 154 -56.06 7.99 4.37
N ASN A 155 -54.83 7.46 4.34
CA ASN A 155 -54.22 7.02 3.08
C ASN A 155 -54.42 5.52 2.82
N PHE A 156 -54.58 4.70 3.87
CA PHE A 156 -54.73 3.24 3.77
C PHE A 156 -56.04 2.76 4.43
N PRO A 157 -57.23 3.16 3.93
CA PRO A 157 -58.52 2.82 4.57
C PRO A 157 -58.78 1.31 4.62
N ASN A 158 -58.23 0.55 3.67
CA ASN A 158 -58.36 -0.91 3.58
C ASN A 158 -57.48 -1.67 4.59
N MET A 159 -56.62 -0.99 5.35
CA MET A 159 -55.92 -1.59 6.51
C MET A 159 -56.82 -1.73 7.74
N GLY A 160 -58.06 -1.22 7.67
CA GLY A 160 -59.26 -1.55 8.43
C GLY A 160 -59.12 -2.05 9.87
N LYS A 161 -59.60 -1.24 10.84
CA LYS A 161 -60.15 -1.59 12.18
C LYS A 161 -59.40 -2.58 13.11
N GLU A 162 -58.35 -3.28 12.68
CA GLU A 162 -57.36 -3.82 13.60
C GLU A 162 -56.57 -2.63 14.14
N PRO A 163 -56.60 -2.40 15.45
CA PRO A 163 -56.02 -1.19 15.96
C PRO A 163 -54.50 -1.26 15.70
N LEU A 164 -53.98 -0.24 15.01
CA LEU A 164 -52.56 0.09 14.91
C LEU A 164 -51.95 0.44 16.29
N THR A 165 -52.48 -0.13 17.38
CA THR A 165 -52.01 -0.11 18.78
C THR A 165 -50.65 -0.76 18.99
N GLN A 166 -49.99 -1.17 17.91
CA GLN A 166 -48.72 -1.87 17.91
C GLN A 166 -47.54 -0.92 17.64
N ILE A 167 -47.68 0.36 17.98
CA ILE A 167 -46.56 1.30 18.04
C ILE A 167 -45.88 1.09 19.39
N GLN A 168 -44.61 0.70 19.37
CA GLN A 168 -43.78 0.58 20.56
C GLN A 168 -43.22 1.94 20.98
N GLU A 169 -42.86 2.77 20.01
CA GLU A 169 -42.23 4.07 20.25
C GLU A 169 -42.49 4.99 19.04
N ALA A 170 -42.71 6.27 19.29
CA ALA A 170 -42.83 7.27 18.25
C ALA A 170 -42.15 8.58 18.69
N GLN A 171 -41.15 9.02 17.94
CA GLN A 171 -40.35 10.19 18.32
C GLN A 171 -39.88 11.01 17.13
N GLY A 172 -39.76 12.32 17.33
CA GLY A 172 -39.09 13.22 16.39
C GLY A 172 -37.57 13.10 16.52
N VAL A 173 -36.88 12.92 15.40
CA VAL A 173 -35.43 12.72 15.32
C VAL A 173 -34.81 13.84 14.48
N PRO A 174 -33.81 14.59 15.02
CA PRO A 174 -33.22 14.49 16.36
C PRO A 174 -34.11 15.06 17.48
N TYR A 175 -33.90 14.60 18.73
CA TYR A 175 -34.74 14.96 19.90
C TYR A 175 -34.83 16.47 20.16
N LYS A 176 -33.75 17.23 19.90
CA LYS A 176 -33.72 18.69 20.03
C LYS A 176 -34.10 19.36 18.72
N ILE A 177 -35.05 20.30 18.77
CA ILE A 177 -35.40 21.17 17.66
C ILE A 177 -34.22 22.12 17.39
N ASN A 178 -33.78 22.21 16.14
CA ASN A 178 -32.75 23.15 15.73
C ASN A 178 -33.38 24.25 14.88
N LEU A 179 -33.58 25.43 15.48
CA LEU A 179 -34.19 26.60 14.83
C LEU A 179 -33.42 27.11 13.59
N ARG A 180 -32.18 26.68 13.38
CA ARG A 180 -31.38 27.03 12.18
C ARG A 180 -31.66 26.12 10.98
N ARG A 181 -32.40 25.02 11.16
CA ARG A 181 -32.78 24.13 10.05
C ARG A 181 -34.15 24.53 9.53
N ASN A 182 -34.24 24.76 8.23
CA ASN A 182 -35.50 25.10 7.55
C ASN A 182 -36.31 23.86 7.14
N THR A 183 -35.75 22.66 7.32
CA THR A 183 -36.40 21.39 7.00
C THR A 183 -37.01 20.76 8.26
N PRO A 184 -38.26 20.26 8.20
CA PRO A 184 -38.87 19.58 9.33
C PRO A 184 -38.10 18.34 9.78
N ARG A 185 -38.13 18.06 11.08
CA ARG A 185 -37.59 16.82 11.67
C ARG A 185 -38.24 15.58 11.07
N HIS A 186 -37.47 14.50 11.04
CA HIS A 186 -38.01 13.21 10.66
C HIS A 186 -38.71 12.61 11.87
N ILE A 187 -39.78 11.86 11.64
CA ILE A 187 -40.45 11.09 12.67
C ILE A 187 -40.02 9.63 12.53
N LEU A 188 -39.56 9.04 13.64
CA LEU A 188 -39.24 7.62 13.76
C LEU A 188 -40.40 6.93 14.49
N ILE A 189 -41.04 5.96 13.83
CA ILE A 189 -42.07 5.10 14.40
C ILE A 189 -41.50 3.69 14.50
N LYS A 190 -41.45 3.13 15.72
CA LYS A 190 -41.09 1.74 15.97
C LYS A 190 -42.35 0.91 16.15
N LEU A 191 -42.54 -0.09 15.30
CA LEU A 191 -43.65 -1.03 15.40
C LEU A 191 -43.22 -2.27 16.23
N THR A 192 -44.19 -2.98 16.81
CA THR A 192 -43.93 -4.23 17.53
C THR A 192 -43.71 -5.42 16.58
N LYS A 193 -44.31 -5.39 15.38
CA LYS A 193 -44.22 -6.48 14.38
C LYS A 193 -43.65 -5.98 13.06
N ILE A 194 -42.67 -6.73 12.54
CA ILE A 194 -42.06 -6.48 11.21
C ILE A 194 -43.10 -6.64 10.09
N LYS A 195 -44.03 -7.60 10.23
CA LYS A 195 -45.09 -7.83 9.23
C LYS A 195 -45.96 -6.59 9.01
N ASP A 196 -46.21 -5.82 10.06
CA ASP A 196 -47.05 -4.63 9.99
C ASP A 196 -46.29 -3.49 9.28
N LYS A 197 -44.99 -3.34 9.56
CA LYS A 197 -44.10 -2.44 8.80
C LYS A 197 -44.13 -2.76 7.31
N ASP A 198 -43.93 -4.02 6.94
CA ASP A 198 -43.84 -4.42 5.53
C ASP A 198 -45.15 -4.20 4.78
N LYS A 199 -46.29 -4.46 5.42
CA LYS A 199 -47.61 -4.14 4.87
C LYS A 199 -47.77 -2.63 4.62
N ILE A 200 -47.40 -1.80 5.60
CA ILE A 200 -47.51 -0.34 5.51
C ILE A 200 -46.61 0.22 4.41
N LEU A 201 -45.35 -0.20 4.36
CA LEU A 201 -44.42 0.23 3.32
C LEU A 201 -44.79 -0.29 1.93
N LYS A 202 -45.42 -1.46 1.83
CA LYS A 202 -45.96 -1.97 0.56
C LYS A 202 -47.12 -1.11 0.06
N ALA A 203 -48.11 -0.85 0.91
CA ALA A 203 -49.23 0.02 0.55
C ALA A 203 -48.76 1.44 0.21
N ALA A 204 -47.77 1.96 0.94
CA ALA A 204 -47.14 3.25 0.67
C ALA A 204 -46.47 3.33 -0.71
N ARG A 205 -45.93 2.22 -1.24
CA ARG A 205 -45.34 2.15 -2.58
C ARG A 205 -46.39 2.01 -3.69
N GLU A 206 -47.48 1.31 -3.41
CA GLU A 206 -48.61 1.15 -4.33
C GLU A 206 -49.40 2.46 -4.48
N GLN A 207 -49.44 3.26 -3.42
CA GLN A 207 -50.05 4.57 -3.44
C GLN A 207 -49.11 5.62 -4.03
N LYS A 208 -49.59 6.37 -5.03
CA LYS A 208 -48.78 7.38 -5.72
C LYS A 208 -48.46 8.61 -4.86
N GLN A 209 -49.32 8.94 -3.91
CA GLN A 209 -49.15 10.11 -3.04
C GLN A 209 -49.74 9.86 -1.66
N ILE A 210 -48.94 10.08 -0.63
CA ILE A 210 -49.37 10.00 0.77
C ILE A 210 -49.44 11.44 1.29
N THR A 211 -50.56 11.82 1.91
CA THR A 211 -50.75 13.19 2.42
C THR A 211 -51.11 13.21 3.89
N TYR A 212 -50.63 14.23 4.60
CA TYR A 212 -51.01 14.58 5.96
C TYR A 212 -51.48 16.03 5.97
N LYS A 213 -52.72 16.28 6.38
CA LYS A 213 -53.34 17.64 6.41
C LYS A 213 -53.14 18.48 5.13
N GLY A 214 -53.06 17.82 3.96
CA GLY A 214 -52.86 18.46 2.66
C GLY A 214 -51.40 18.56 2.20
N THR A 215 -50.43 18.28 3.08
CA THR A 215 -48.99 18.24 2.76
C THR A 215 -48.58 16.83 2.31
N PRO A 216 -47.79 16.68 1.23
CA PRO A 216 -47.25 15.39 0.83
C PRO A 216 -46.18 14.91 1.82
N VAL A 217 -46.29 13.65 2.26
CA VAL A 217 -45.36 13.01 3.19
C VAL A 217 -44.77 11.75 2.57
N ARG A 218 -43.59 11.32 3.04
CA ARG A 218 -42.95 10.08 2.57
C ARG A 218 -42.71 9.13 3.73
N LEU A 219 -43.12 7.88 3.54
CA LEU A 219 -42.84 6.77 4.44
C LEU A 219 -41.68 5.94 3.87
N LEU A 220 -40.62 5.77 4.66
CA LEU A 220 -39.40 5.06 4.28
C LEU A 220 -39.05 4.01 5.34
N ALA A 221 -38.35 2.96 4.92
CA ALA A 221 -37.72 2.03 5.86
C ALA A 221 -36.50 2.70 6.50
N ASP A 222 -36.33 2.52 7.80
CA ASP A 222 -35.09 2.83 8.50
C ASP A 222 -34.10 1.66 8.32
N PHE A 223 -32.85 2.00 8.00
CA PHE A 223 -31.75 1.08 7.70
C PHE A 223 -30.49 1.55 8.44
N SER A 224 -29.51 0.66 8.63
CA SER A 224 -28.18 1.07 9.07
C SER A 224 -27.51 1.97 8.01
N ALA A 225 -26.50 2.75 8.43
CA ALA A 225 -25.78 3.62 7.50
C ALA A 225 -25.08 2.81 6.40
N GLU A 226 -24.50 1.67 6.77
CA GLU A 226 -23.83 0.72 5.89
C GLU A 226 -24.82 0.10 4.88
N THR A 227 -26.03 -0.24 5.33
CA THR A 227 -27.08 -0.74 4.42
C THR A 227 -27.59 0.35 3.49
N LEU A 228 -27.74 1.60 3.95
CA LEU A 228 -28.07 2.72 3.07
C LEU A 228 -26.98 2.96 2.02
N GLN A 229 -25.71 2.88 2.41
CA GLN A 229 -24.59 3.02 1.49
C GLN A 229 -24.58 1.91 0.44
N ALA A 230 -24.69 0.65 0.87
CA ALA A 230 -24.79 -0.50 -0.03
C ALA A 230 -25.98 -0.37 -1.00
N ARG A 231 -27.12 0.19 -0.57
CA ARG A 231 -28.26 0.47 -1.46
C ARG A 231 -27.98 1.56 -2.49
N ARG A 232 -27.22 2.61 -2.13
CA ARG A 232 -26.81 3.67 -3.07
C ARG A 232 -25.87 3.14 -4.14
N GLU A 233 -24.97 2.24 -3.77
CA GLU A 233 -24.08 1.60 -4.73
C GLU A 233 -24.84 0.83 -5.82
N TRP A 234 -26.03 0.31 -5.49
CA TRP A 234 -26.90 -0.36 -6.47
C TRP A 234 -27.66 0.62 -7.39
N HIS A 235 -27.68 1.93 -7.11
CA HIS A 235 -28.58 2.85 -7.78
C HIS A 235 -28.32 2.95 -9.29
N ASP A 236 -27.07 3.19 -9.69
CA ASP A 236 -26.70 3.29 -11.11
C ASP A 236 -26.97 1.98 -11.86
N ILE A 237 -26.77 0.84 -11.19
CA ILE A 237 -27.04 -0.50 -11.74
C ILE A 237 -28.55 -0.72 -11.91
N LEU A 238 -29.36 -0.27 -10.95
CA LEU A 238 -30.81 -0.38 -11.02
C LEU A 238 -31.35 0.40 -12.22
N ASP A 239 -30.84 1.60 -12.47
CA ASP A 239 -31.31 2.46 -13.55
C ASP A 239 -31.01 1.82 -14.91
N VAL A 240 -29.78 1.36 -15.14
CA VAL A 240 -29.41 0.63 -16.37
C VAL A 240 -30.20 -0.67 -16.54
N MET A 241 -30.44 -1.43 -15.46
CA MET A 241 -31.25 -2.65 -15.54
C MET A 241 -32.73 -2.39 -15.82
N GLN A 242 -33.27 -1.25 -15.38
CA GLN A 242 -34.63 -0.83 -15.71
C GLN A 242 -34.77 -0.50 -17.19
N GLU A 243 -33.81 0.23 -17.77
CA GLU A 243 -33.78 0.53 -19.21
C GLU A 243 -33.75 -0.72 -20.08
N LYS A 244 -33.11 -1.79 -19.61
CA LYS A 244 -33.03 -3.09 -20.31
C LYS A 244 -34.18 -4.05 -19.98
N ASN A 245 -35.24 -3.60 -19.29
CA ASN A 245 -36.42 -4.40 -18.94
C ASN A 245 -36.14 -5.68 -18.11
N LEU A 246 -35.07 -5.69 -17.30
CA LEU A 246 -34.68 -6.85 -16.47
C LEU A 246 -35.51 -6.98 -15.17
N GLN A 247 -36.49 -6.09 -14.98
CA GLN A 247 -37.36 -6.05 -13.80
C GLN A 247 -36.57 -6.06 -12.47
N PRO A 248 -35.60 -5.16 -12.27
CA PRO A 248 -34.78 -5.19 -11.09
C PRO A 248 -35.58 -4.81 -9.84
N ARG A 249 -35.23 -5.42 -8.71
CA ARG A 249 -35.84 -5.24 -7.40
C ARG A 249 -34.75 -5.22 -6.34
N LEU A 250 -34.80 -4.23 -5.45
CA LEU A 250 -33.89 -4.11 -4.32
C LEU A 250 -34.54 -4.65 -3.05
N LEU A 251 -34.14 -5.87 -2.65
CA LEU A 251 -34.66 -6.59 -1.51
C LEU A 251 -33.93 -6.21 -0.20
N TYR A 252 -34.55 -6.52 0.93
CA TYR A 252 -33.96 -6.33 2.26
C TYR A 252 -32.75 -7.27 2.48
N PRO A 253 -31.66 -6.82 3.14
CA PRO A 253 -31.37 -5.44 3.53
C PRO A 253 -30.83 -4.60 2.38
N ALA A 254 -30.02 -5.16 1.47
CA ALA A 254 -29.51 -4.49 0.27
C ALA A 254 -29.14 -5.53 -0.83
N ARG A 255 -30.09 -6.39 -1.20
CA ARG A 255 -29.87 -7.44 -2.20
C ARG A 255 -30.48 -7.05 -3.53
N LEU A 256 -29.68 -7.01 -4.59
CA LEU A 256 -30.17 -6.77 -5.95
C LEU A 256 -30.74 -8.08 -6.51
N SER A 257 -31.99 -8.05 -6.97
CA SER A 257 -32.63 -9.15 -7.67
C SER A 257 -33.15 -8.70 -9.03
N PHE A 258 -32.99 -9.52 -10.06
CA PHE A 258 -33.55 -9.25 -11.38
C PHE A 258 -33.85 -10.55 -12.11
N ARG A 259 -34.68 -10.47 -13.14
CA ARG A 259 -35.01 -11.60 -14.01
C ARG A 259 -34.01 -11.64 -15.16
N PHE A 260 -33.35 -12.78 -15.35
CA PHE A 260 -32.40 -12.99 -16.45
C PHE A 260 -32.52 -14.43 -16.95
N GLU A 261 -32.64 -14.62 -18.27
CA GLU A 261 -32.81 -15.93 -18.90
C GLU A 261 -33.98 -16.77 -18.31
N GLY A 262 -35.06 -16.11 -17.87
CA GLY A 262 -36.23 -16.77 -17.28
C GLY A 262 -36.14 -17.07 -15.78
N GLU A 263 -34.96 -16.91 -15.16
CA GLU A 263 -34.75 -17.15 -13.73
C GLU A 263 -34.59 -15.84 -12.94
N ILE A 264 -34.98 -15.86 -11.66
CA ILE A 264 -34.72 -14.75 -10.74
C ILE A 264 -33.34 -14.96 -10.13
N LYS A 265 -32.40 -14.07 -10.43
CA LYS A 265 -31.09 -14.03 -9.78
C LYS A 265 -31.09 -13.01 -8.66
N SER A 266 -30.26 -13.24 -7.63
CA SER A 266 -30.17 -12.38 -6.45
C SER A 266 -28.75 -12.29 -5.92
N PHE A 267 -28.24 -11.08 -5.73
CA PHE A 267 -26.86 -10.79 -5.34
C PHE A 267 -26.80 -9.92 -4.08
N THR A 268 -25.84 -10.20 -3.20
CA THR A 268 -25.63 -9.48 -1.93
C THR A 268 -24.68 -8.30 -2.07
N ASP A 269 -23.75 -8.38 -3.02
CA ASP A 269 -22.65 -7.45 -3.21
C ASP A 269 -22.32 -7.36 -4.72
N LYS A 270 -21.62 -6.29 -5.09
CA LYS A 270 -21.21 -6.03 -6.48
C LYS A 270 -20.20 -7.04 -7.00
N GLN A 271 -19.34 -7.57 -6.15
CA GLN A 271 -18.29 -8.49 -6.57
C GLN A 271 -18.88 -9.80 -7.11
N LYS A 272 -19.86 -10.40 -6.43
CA LYS A 272 -20.56 -11.59 -6.93
C LYS A 272 -21.34 -11.31 -8.21
N LEU A 273 -21.89 -10.10 -8.36
CA LEU A 273 -22.53 -9.71 -9.61
C LEU A 273 -21.50 -9.59 -10.75
N LYS A 274 -20.31 -9.05 -10.47
CA LYS A 274 -19.20 -8.96 -11.43
C LYS A 274 -18.73 -10.34 -11.87
N GLU A 275 -18.51 -11.26 -10.93
CA GLU A 275 -18.14 -12.65 -11.21
C GLU A 275 -19.20 -13.33 -12.10
N PHE A 276 -20.49 -13.17 -11.77
CA PHE A 276 -21.58 -13.70 -12.60
C PHE A 276 -21.63 -13.06 -13.99
N SER A 277 -21.49 -11.74 -14.05
CA SER A 277 -21.48 -10.96 -15.29
C SER A 277 -20.37 -11.40 -16.24
N ASN A 278 -19.18 -11.72 -15.73
CA ASN A 278 -18.07 -12.22 -16.54
C ASN A 278 -18.35 -13.56 -17.24
N THR A 279 -19.29 -14.36 -16.72
CA THR A 279 -19.71 -15.62 -17.36
C THR A 279 -20.81 -15.44 -18.42
N LYS A 280 -21.41 -14.24 -18.51
CA LYS A 280 -22.59 -13.95 -19.33
C LYS A 280 -22.36 -12.70 -20.20
N LEU A 281 -21.95 -12.91 -21.45
CA LEU A 281 -21.63 -11.83 -22.40
C LEU A 281 -22.71 -10.73 -22.50
N ALA A 282 -23.98 -11.10 -22.55
CA ALA A 282 -25.08 -10.14 -22.62
C ALA A 282 -25.17 -9.24 -21.37
N LEU A 283 -24.95 -9.81 -20.17
CA LEU A 283 -24.95 -9.07 -18.92
C LEU A 283 -23.69 -8.20 -18.78
N GLN A 284 -22.55 -8.75 -19.21
CA GLN A 284 -21.28 -8.04 -19.24
C GLN A 284 -21.34 -6.78 -20.10
N GLN A 285 -21.96 -6.86 -21.28
CA GLN A 285 -22.11 -5.70 -22.16
C GLN A 285 -23.03 -4.64 -21.57
N ILE A 286 -24.07 -5.05 -20.83
CA ILE A 286 -25.01 -4.13 -20.17
C ILE A 286 -24.35 -3.42 -18.98
N LEU A 287 -23.48 -4.09 -18.23
CA LEU A 287 -22.92 -3.59 -16.97
C LEU A 287 -21.45 -3.18 -17.07
N LYS A 288 -20.89 -3.09 -18.29
CA LYS A 288 -19.44 -2.91 -18.55
C LYS A 288 -18.84 -1.65 -17.90
N GLU A 289 -19.61 -0.58 -17.80
CA GLU A 289 -19.15 0.71 -17.24
C GLU A 289 -19.46 0.85 -15.74
N LEU A 290 -20.14 -0.13 -15.13
CA LEU A 290 -20.67 -0.05 -13.75
C LEU A 290 -20.05 -1.05 -12.76
N LEU A 291 -19.29 -2.05 -13.24
CA LEU A 291 -18.77 -3.18 -12.44
C LEU A 291 -17.25 -3.35 -12.46
#